data_AF-A0A7M2WW77-F1
#
_entry.id   AF-A0A7M2WW77-F1
#
_cell.length_a   1.000
_cell.length_b   1.000
_cell.length_c   1.000
_cell.angle_alpha   90.00
_cell.angle_beta   90.00
_cell.angle_gamma   90.00
#
_symmetry.space_group_name_H-M   'P 1'
#
loop_
_entity.id
_entity.type
_entity.pdbx_description
1 polymer ?
#
loop_
_entity_poly.entity_id
_entity_poly.type
_entity_poly.pdbx_seq_one_letter_code
_entity_poly.pdbx_strand_id
1 'polypeptide(L)'
;MGADAFYVYYGVRYEVASDEEAERLEMRQDARVAAARKVKLKFAFGRLTDGEPYFLLIGHEIGRFGAQDASEAVLSDDQLRGIFEETKRKLADAGFRDVPRLVFQLCGQY
;
A
#
# COMPACT_ATOMS: atom_id res chain seq x y z
N MET A 1 -1.34 1.74 -21.67
CA MET A 1 -1.72 3.05 -21.12
C MET A 1 -2.23 2.81 -19.71
N GLY A 2 -1.32 2.80 -18.72
CA GLY A 2 -1.70 2.65 -17.33
C GLY A 2 -2.38 3.93 -16.88
N ALA A 3 -3.64 3.85 -16.44
CA ALA A 3 -4.34 5.02 -15.95
C ALA A 3 -3.61 5.58 -14.72
N ASP A 4 -3.44 6.90 -14.68
CA ASP A 4 -2.98 7.58 -13.48
C ASP A 4 -3.90 7.20 -12.32
N ALA A 5 -3.32 6.56 -11.30
CA ALA A 5 -4.04 6.06 -10.14
C ALA A 5 -3.46 6.71 -8.88
N PHE A 6 -4.32 7.33 -8.11
CA PHE A 6 -4.00 7.90 -6.82
C PHE A 6 -4.44 6.93 -5.72
N TYR A 7 -3.49 6.49 -4.92
CA TYR A 7 -3.69 5.59 -3.80
C TYR A 7 -3.82 6.37 -2.51
N VAL A 8 -4.85 6.07 -1.73
CA VAL A 8 -4.98 6.47 -0.34
C VAL A 8 -4.91 5.21 0.50
N TYR A 9 -3.88 5.13 1.35
CA TYR A 9 -3.54 3.95 2.11
C TYR A 9 -3.26 4.33 3.56
N TYR A 10 -3.66 3.50 4.50
CA TYR A 10 -3.17 3.60 5.88
C TYR A 10 -2.30 2.39 6.20
N GLY A 11 -1.02 2.61 6.48
CA GLY A 11 -0.08 1.52 6.67
C GLY A 11 1.38 1.93 6.64
N VAL A 12 2.25 0.98 6.32
CA VAL A 12 3.69 1.16 6.22
C VAL A 12 4.09 1.21 4.75
N ARG A 13 5.02 2.11 4.41
CA ARG A 13 5.56 2.26 3.06
C ARG A 13 7.04 1.91 3.08
N TYR A 14 7.43 1.02 2.20
CA TYR A 14 8.83 0.69 1.92
C TYR A 14 9.20 1.21 0.54
N GLU A 15 10.42 1.70 0.44
CA GLU A 15 11.11 1.84 -0.83
C GLU A 15 11.75 0.48 -1.16
N VAL A 16 11.63 0.08 -2.41
CA VAL A 16 12.19 -1.17 -2.94
C VAL A 16 13.41 -0.77 -3.75
N ALA A 17 14.58 -1.07 -3.20
CA ALA A 17 15.83 -0.41 -3.59
C ALA A 17 16.59 -1.16 -4.71
N SER A 18 16.21 -2.40 -5.01
CA SER A 18 16.86 -3.20 -6.06
C SER A 18 15.86 -3.90 -6.96
N ASP A 19 16.28 -4.13 -8.21
CA ASP A 19 15.50 -4.89 -9.19
C ASP A 19 15.23 -6.33 -8.71
N GLU A 20 16.20 -6.95 -8.03
CA GLU A 20 16.01 -8.27 -7.40
C GLU A 20 14.90 -8.28 -6.33
N GLU A 21 14.77 -7.17 -5.57
CA GLU A 21 13.70 -7.03 -4.57
C GLU A 21 12.34 -6.81 -5.25
N ALA A 22 12.31 -6.02 -6.33
CA ALA A 22 11.13 -5.83 -7.17
C ALA A 22 10.68 -7.16 -7.82
N GLU A 23 11.59 -7.95 -8.38
CA GLU A 23 11.30 -9.28 -8.95
C GLU A 23 10.69 -10.22 -7.89
N ARG A 24 11.23 -10.24 -6.67
CA ARG A 24 10.64 -11.04 -5.57
C ARG A 24 9.23 -10.60 -5.23
N LEU A 25 8.93 -9.30 -5.31
CA LEU A 25 7.59 -8.77 -5.09
C LEU A 25 6.62 -9.18 -6.20
N GLU A 26 7.05 -9.10 -7.45
CA GLU A 26 6.28 -9.57 -8.62
C GLU A 26 5.98 -11.07 -8.54
N MET A 27 6.97 -11.86 -8.16
CA MET A 27 6.84 -13.31 -7.95
C MET A 27 6.11 -13.68 -6.64
N ARG A 28 5.69 -12.69 -5.84
CA ARG A 28 5.01 -12.86 -4.54
C ARG A 28 5.81 -13.68 -3.52
N GLN A 29 7.13 -13.61 -3.59
CA GLN A 29 8.07 -14.29 -2.69
C GLN A 29 8.60 -13.38 -1.58
N ASP A 30 8.21 -12.10 -1.58
CA ASP A 30 8.60 -11.15 -0.54
C ASP A 30 8.03 -11.53 0.84
N ALA A 31 8.90 -11.56 1.85
CA ALA A 31 8.55 -11.95 3.21
C ALA A 31 7.53 -11.00 3.87
N ARG A 32 7.57 -9.71 3.54
CA ARG A 32 6.61 -8.71 4.07
C ARG A 32 5.23 -8.96 3.47
N VAL A 33 5.15 -9.26 2.17
CA VAL A 33 3.86 -9.64 1.54
C VAL A 33 3.31 -10.94 2.13
N ALA A 34 4.16 -11.94 2.38
CA ALA A 34 3.75 -13.17 3.04
C ALA A 34 3.24 -12.92 4.47
N ALA A 35 3.91 -12.08 5.25
CA ALA A 35 3.49 -11.69 6.60
C ALA A 35 2.16 -10.93 6.60
N ALA A 36 2.02 -9.94 5.72
CA ALA A 36 0.79 -9.16 5.54
C ALA A 36 -0.42 -10.05 5.22
N ARG A 37 -0.23 -11.05 4.33
CA ARG A 37 -1.29 -12.00 3.96
C ARG A 37 -1.79 -12.84 5.13
N LYS A 38 -0.90 -13.28 6.03
CA LYS A 38 -1.27 -14.09 7.21
C LYS A 38 -2.28 -13.36 8.11
N VAL A 39 -2.18 -12.04 8.20
CA VAL A 39 -3.08 -11.19 9.00
C VAL A 39 -4.14 -10.46 8.17
N LYS A 40 -4.29 -10.84 6.89
CA LYS A 40 -5.26 -10.24 5.95
C LYS A 40 -5.07 -8.73 5.72
N LEU A 41 -3.85 -8.23 5.82
CA LEU A 41 -3.52 -6.89 5.34
C LEU A 41 -3.45 -6.89 3.81
N LYS A 42 -3.82 -5.76 3.22
CA LYS A 42 -3.69 -5.51 1.78
C LYS A 42 -2.30 -4.96 1.50
N PHE A 43 -1.86 -5.08 0.25
CA PHE A 43 -0.63 -4.47 -0.21
C PHE A 43 -0.79 -3.89 -1.61
N ALA A 44 -0.03 -2.85 -1.90
CA ALA A 44 0.14 -2.29 -3.23
C ALA A 44 1.63 -2.19 -3.55
N PHE A 45 2.00 -2.56 -4.77
CA PHE A 45 3.38 -2.53 -5.25
C PHE A 45 3.39 -1.92 -6.65
N GLY A 46 4.37 -1.09 -6.95
CA GLY A 46 4.53 -0.44 -8.25
C GLY A 46 5.64 0.59 -8.24
N ARG A 47 5.70 1.42 -9.29
CA ARG A 47 6.61 2.56 -9.39
C ARG A 47 5.82 3.84 -9.63
N LEU A 48 6.37 4.97 -9.21
CA LEU A 48 5.73 6.28 -9.35
C LEU A 48 5.78 6.78 -10.79
N THR A 49 6.97 6.72 -11.38
CA THR A 49 7.29 7.04 -12.77
C THR A 49 8.42 6.13 -13.23
N ASP A 50 8.75 6.16 -14.52
CA ASP A 50 9.89 5.42 -15.05
C ASP A 50 11.20 5.99 -14.49
N GLY A 51 12.06 5.12 -13.95
CA GLY A 51 13.34 5.49 -13.32
C GLY A 51 13.28 5.80 -11.82
N GLU A 52 12.09 5.93 -11.23
CA GLU A 52 11.93 6.07 -9.78
C GLU A 52 11.95 4.69 -9.08
N PRO A 53 12.38 4.62 -7.81
CA PRO A 53 12.32 3.39 -7.04
C PRO A 53 10.91 2.80 -6.97
N TYR A 54 10.84 1.47 -6.96
CA TYR A 54 9.58 0.80 -6.66
C TYR A 54 9.16 1.08 -5.21
N PHE A 55 7.86 1.05 -4.96
CA PHE A 55 7.30 1.16 -3.62
C PHE A 55 6.54 -0.11 -3.26
N LEU A 56 6.50 -0.39 -1.96
CA LEU A 56 5.61 -1.38 -1.37
C LEU A 56 4.82 -0.73 -0.23
N LEU A 57 3.50 -0.70 -0.36
CA LEU A 57 2.57 -0.33 0.69
C LEU A 57 1.98 -1.58 1.31
N ILE A 58 1.93 -1.64 2.64
CA ILE A 58 1.27 -2.72 3.40
C ILE A 58 0.36 -2.10 4.46
N GLY A 59 -0.91 -2.48 4.46
CA GLY A 59 -1.89 -1.84 5.33
C GLY A 59 -3.34 -2.04 4.87
N HIS A 60 -4.11 -0.97 4.98
CA HIS A 60 -5.48 -0.86 4.53
C HIS A 60 -5.59 0.11 3.36
N GLU A 61 -6.20 -0.31 2.27
CA GLU A 61 -6.54 0.57 1.14
C GLU A 61 -7.80 1.35 1.49
N ILE A 62 -7.68 2.66 1.64
CA ILE A 62 -8.82 3.56 1.86
C ILE A 62 -9.50 3.88 0.53
N GLY A 63 -8.71 4.02 -0.53
CA GLY A 63 -9.24 4.16 -1.87
C GLY A 63 -8.16 4.16 -2.93
N ARG A 64 -8.55 3.79 -4.13
CA ARG A 64 -7.83 4.01 -5.38
C ARG A 64 -8.68 4.93 -6.22
N PHE A 65 -8.09 6.00 -6.73
CA PHE A 65 -8.79 7.06 -7.45
C PHE A 65 -8.15 7.29 -8.80
N GLY A 66 -8.95 7.51 -9.83
CA GLY A 66 -8.46 7.65 -11.19
C GLY A 66 -9.59 7.47 -12.20
N ALA A 67 -9.29 7.68 -13.48
CA ALA A 67 -10.30 7.60 -14.55
C ALA A 67 -10.99 6.22 -14.65
N GLN A 68 -10.33 5.16 -14.15
CA GLN A 68 -10.84 3.79 -14.13
C GLN A 68 -11.22 3.31 -12.72
N ASP A 69 -11.12 4.18 -11.73
CA ASP A 69 -11.25 3.87 -10.31
C ASP A 69 -12.30 4.75 -9.63
N ALA A 70 -12.34 4.74 -8.29
CA ALA A 70 -13.32 5.54 -7.57
C ALA A 70 -13.09 7.04 -7.83
N SER A 71 -14.17 7.80 -8.00
CA SER A 71 -14.11 9.26 -8.05
C SER A 71 -14.05 9.88 -6.65
N GLU A 72 -14.57 9.18 -5.64
CA GLU A 72 -14.62 9.63 -4.25
C GLU A 72 -14.65 8.46 -3.27
N ALA A 73 -14.23 8.71 -2.03
CA ALA A 73 -14.39 7.82 -0.89
C ALA A 73 -14.81 8.67 0.31
N VAL A 74 -15.91 8.30 0.94
CA VAL A 74 -16.46 9.01 2.10
C VAL A 74 -16.39 8.05 3.28
N LEU A 75 -15.66 8.45 4.32
CA LEU A 75 -15.51 7.71 5.56
C LEU A 75 -15.92 8.62 6.72
N SER A 76 -16.70 8.09 7.66
CA SER A 76 -16.93 8.75 8.94
C SER A 76 -15.70 8.66 9.84
N ASP A 77 -15.65 9.51 10.86
CA ASP A 77 -14.61 9.49 11.88
C ASP A 77 -14.49 8.12 12.55
N ASP A 78 -15.62 7.46 12.83
CA ASP A 78 -15.65 6.12 13.43
C ASP A 78 -15.10 5.05 12.49
N GLN A 79 -15.41 5.13 11.19
CA GLN A 79 -14.86 4.21 10.20
C GLN A 79 -13.35 4.40 10.08
N LEU A 80 -12.88 5.65 10.02
CA LEU A 80 -11.46 5.96 9.92
C LEU A 80 -10.69 5.48 11.15
N ARG A 81 -11.23 5.72 12.36
CA ARG A 81 -10.66 5.24 13.62
C ARG A 81 -10.60 3.70 13.65
N GLY A 82 -11.68 3.03 13.23
CA GLY A 82 -11.73 1.57 13.14
C GLY A 82 -10.66 1.01 12.21
N ILE A 83 -10.50 1.60 11.02
CA ILE A 83 -9.43 1.25 10.08
C ILE A 83 -8.06 1.42 10.73
N PHE A 84 -7.82 2.52 11.44
CA PHE A 84 -6.53 2.79 12.07
C PHE A 84 -6.18 1.78 13.15
N GLU A 85 -7.12 1.49 14.05
CA GLU A 85 -6.92 0.54 15.14
C GLU A 85 -6.74 -0.89 14.63
N GLU A 86 -7.59 -1.33 13.70
CA GLU A 86 -7.49 -2.66 13.10
C GLU A 86 -6.17 -2.83 12.36
N THR A 87 -5.75 -1.83 11.58
CA THR A 87 -4.51 -1.90 10.81
C THR A 87 -3.30 -1.91 11.72
N LYS A 88 -3.25 -1.07 12.76
CA LYS A 88 -2.17 -1.08 13.77
C LYS A 88 -2.05 -2.45 14.43
N ARG A 89 -3.17 -3.04 14.85
CA ARG A 89 -3.19 -4.38 15.45
C ARG A 89 -2.64 -5.43 14.50
N LYS A 90 -3.15 -5.48 13.26
CA LYS A 90 -2.69 -6.46 12.25
C LYS A 90 -1.21 -6.29 11.90
N LEU A 91 -0.73 -5.05 11.80
CA LEU A 91 0.69 -4.77 11.54
C LEU A 91 1.55 -5.32 12.68
N ALA A 92 1.15 -5.09 13.93
CA ALA A 92 1.82 -5.63 15.11
C ALA A 92 1.78 -7.18 15.13
N ASP A 93 0.63 -7.79 14.85
CA ASP A 93 0.46 -9.25 14.78
C ASP A 93 1.33 -9.90 13.70
N ALA A 94 1.57 -9.18 12.59
CA ALA A 94 2.47 -9.62 11.52
C ALA A 94 3.95 -9.30 11.79
N GLY A 95 4.28 -8.65 12.91
CA GLY A 95 5.65 -8.33 13.32
C GLY A 95 6.23 -7.07 12.68
N PHE A 96 5.42 -6.25 11.99
CA PHE A 96 5.87 -4.96 11.49
C PHE A 96 6.10 -3.98 12.65
N ARG A 97 7.24 -3.31 12.65
CA ARG A 97 7.64 -2.37 13.72
C ARG A 97 7.55 -0.91 13.31
N ASP A 98 7.39 -0.64 12.02
CA ASP A 98 7.28 0.71 11.49
C ASP A 98 5.97 1.36 11.93
N VAL A 99 6.01 2.68 12.14
CA VAL A 99 4.83 3.46 12.53
C VAL A 99 3.93 3.65 11.29
N PRO A 100 2.68 3.14 11.30
CA PRO A 100 1.78 3.31 10.17
C PRO A 100 1.38 4.77 9.99
N ARG A 101 1.24 5.19 8.74
CA ARG A 101 0.88 6.55 8.35
C ARG A 101 -0.21 6.51 7.29
N LEU A 102 -0.94 7.62 7.18
CA LEU A 102 -1.83 7.86 6.06
C LEU A 102 -0.97 8.33 4.87
N VAL A 103 -0.98 7.54 3.80
CA VAL A 103 -0.21 7.75 2.59
C VAL A 103 -1.16 8.11 1.46
N PHE A 104 -0.86 9.23 0.80
CA PHE A 104 -1.51 9.71 -0.41
C PHE A 104 -0.47 9.67 -1.51
N GLN A 105 -0.68 8.86 -2.55
CA GLN A 105 0.35 8.62 -3.55
C GLN A 105 -0.23 8.58 -4.96
N LEU A 106 0.21 9.50 -5.81
CA LEU A 106 -0.10 9.47 -7.25
C LEU A 106 0.89 8.55 -7.96
N CYS A 107 0.39 7.54 -8.67
CA CYS A 107 1.16 6.72 -9.59
C CYS A 107 0.72 7.04 -11.01
N GLY A 108 1.63 7.55 -11.84
CA GLY A 108 1.33 7.94 -13.21
C GLY A 108 2.42 7.51 -14.18
N GLN A 109 2.05 7.17 -15.41
CA GLN A 109 3.02 6.90 -16.48
C GLN A 109 3.20 8.19 -17.29
N TYR A 110 4.33 8.87 -17.13
CA TYR A 110 4.80 9.87 -18.09
C TYR A 110 5.72 9.22 -19.12
#